data_AF-G3ET95-F1
#
_entry.id   AF-G3ET95-F1
#
_cell.length_a   1.000
_cell.length_b   1.000
_cell.length_c   1.000
_cell.angle_alpha   90.00
_cell.angle_beta   90.00
_cell.angle_gamma   90.00
#
_symmetry.space_group_name_H-M   'P 1'
#
loop_
_entity.id
_entity.type
_entity.pdbx_description
1 polymer ?
#
loop_
_entity_poly.entity_id
_entity_poly.type
_entity_poly.pdbx_seq_one_letter_code
_entity_poly.pdbx_strand_id
1 'polypeptide(L)'
;MMAACDPRHGRYLTVACMFRGRMSMKEVDEQMLNVQNKNSSYFVEWIPNNVKTAVCDIPPRGLKMSGTFIGNSTAIQELFKRISEQFT
;
A
#
# COMPACT_ATOMS: atom_id res chain seq x y z
N MET A 1 -2.90 3.80 -7.25
CA MET A 1 -1.83 4.56 -6.55
C MET A 1 -2.07 6.03 -6.86
N MET A 2 -1.72 6.98 -5.97
CA MET A 2 -1.80 8.42 -6.32
C MET A 2 -0.76 8.82 -7.38
N ALA A 3 0.32 8.04 -7.51
CA ALA A 3 1.24 8.11 -8.63
C ALA A 3 0.65 7.39 -9.86
N ALA A 4 0.87 7.97 -11.04
CA ALA A 4 0.43 7.41 -12.33
C ALA A 4 1.39 6.30 -12.80
N CYS A 5 1.31 5.15 -12.12
CA CYS A 5 1.96 3.87 -12.44
C CYS A 5 1.05 2.69 -12.04
N ASP A 6 1.22 1.54 -12.69
CA ASP A 6 0.50 0.30 -12.33
C ASP A 6 1.30 -0.51 -11.29
N PRO A 7 0.81 -0.67 -10.06
CA PRO A 7 1.51 -1.44 -9.03
C PRO A 7 1.72 -2.92 -9.38
N ARG A 8 0.97 -3.48 -10.33
CA ARG A 8 1.08 -4.88 -10.78
C ARG A 8 2.28 -5.12 -11.68
N HIS A 9 2.86 -4.08 -12.27
CA HIS A 9 4.09 -4.18 -13.05
C HIS A 9 5.35 -4.16 -12.16
N GLY A 10 5.18 -4.09 -10.84
CA GLY A 10 6.26 -4.12 -9.88
C GLY A 10 6.00 -5.06 -8.71
N ARG A 11 6.85 -4.94 -7.70
CA ARG A 11 6.69 -5.58 -6.40
C ARG A 11 6.82 -4.54 -5.30
N TYR A 12 6.06 -4.70 -4.23
CA TYR A 12 6.18 -3.91 -3.02
C TYR A 12 7.41 -4.37 -2.22
N LEU A 13 8.32 -3.42 -1.98
CA LEU A 13 9.43 -3.57 -1.05
C LEU A 13 8.93 -3.49 0.39
N THR A 14 8.17 -2.44 0.70
CA THR A 14 7.52 -2.22 1.99
C THR A 14 6.19 -1.50 1.82
N VAL A 15 5.27 -1.72 2.75
CA VAL A 15 3.92 -1.11 2.76
C VAL A 15 3.57 -0.65 4.17
N ALA A 16 2.98 0.53 4.28
CA ALA A 16 2.30 0.99 5.49
C ALA A 16 0.84 1.36 5.18
N CYS A 17 -0.07 0.86 6.00
CA CYS A 17 -1.51 1.18 5.95
C CYS A 17 -1.95 1.82 7.27
N MET A 18 -2.40 3.07 7.21
CA MET A 18 -2.96 3.80 8.35
C MET A 18 -4.48 3.85 8.20
N PHE A 19 -5.19 3.12 9.04
CA PHE A 19 -6.64 3.18 9.10
C PHE A 19 -7.09 4.16 10.20
N ARG A 20 -8.18 4.88 9.97
CA ARG A 20 -8.75 5.83 10.93
C ARG A 20 -10.25 5.63 11.08
N GLY A 21 -10.76 5.79 12.30
CA GLY A 21 -12.13 5.51 12.70
C GLY A 21 -12.22 4.29 13.62
N ARG A 22 -13.37 4.11 14.30
CA ARG A 22 -13.59 2.96 15.18
C ARG A 22 -13.76 1.69 14.34
N MET A 23 -12.83 0.74 14.50
CA MET A 23 -12.81 -0.51 13.76
C MET A 23 -12.21 -1.65 14.60
N SER A 24 -12.54 -2.89 14.23
CA SER A 24 -11.96 -4.07 14.86
C SER A 24 -10.51 -4.25 14.38
N MET A 25 -9.54 -4.19 15.30
CA MET A 25 -8.13 -4.49 14.99
C MET A 25 -7.96 -5.86 14.35
N LYS A 26 -8.71 -6.85 14.85
CA LYS A 26 -8.71 -8.22 14.32
C LYS A 26 -9.12 -8.26 12.85
N GLU A 27 -10.19 -7.54 12.50
CA GLU A 27 -10.69 -7.51 11.12
C GLU A 27 -9.67 -6.82 10.19
N VAL A 28 -9.03 -5.73 10.64
CA VAL A 28 -7.97 -5.06 9.89
C VAL A 28 -6.81 -6.02 9.61
N ASP A 29 -6.33 -6.73 10.63
CA ASP A 29 -5.21 -7.66 10.48
C ASP A 29 -5.56 -8.85 9.57
N GLU A 30 -6.76 -9.41 9.71
CA GLU A 30 -7.25 -10.50 8.84
C GLU A 30 -7.33 -10.06 7.37
N GLN A 31 -7.85 -8.87 7.09
CA GLN A 31 -7.91 -8.36 5.71
C GLN A 31 -6.51 -8.11 5.14
N MET A 32 -5.60 -7.57 5.94
CA MET A 32 -4.24 -7.27 5.49
C MET A 32 -3.41 -8.53 5.26
N LEU A 33 -3.63 -9.58 6.04
CA LEU A 33 -3.07 -10.91 5.79
C LEU A 33 -3.67 -11.55 4.53
N ASN A 34 -4.99 -11.48 4.36
CA ASN A 34 -5.69 -12.01 3.19
C ASN A 34 -5.18 -11.39 1.88
N VAL A 35 -4.96 -10.07 1.86
CA VAL A 35 -4.41 -9.36 0.70
C VAL A 35 -3.00 -9.85 0.38
N GLN A 36 -2.13 -9.98 1.38
CA GLN A 36 -0.77 -10.48 1.18
C GLN A 36 -0.77 -11.91 0.65
N ASN A 37 -1.58 -12.80 1.20
CA ASN A 37 -1.63 -14.20 0.80
C ASN A 37 -2.14 -14.37 -0.64
N LYS A 38 -3.22 -13.65 -1.01
CA LYS A 38 -3.79 -13.72 -2.37
C LYS A 38 -2.87 -13.15 -3.45
N ASN A 39 -1.99 -12.23 -3.06
CA ASN A 39 -1.17 -11.43 -3.97
C ASN A 39 0.32 -11.58 -3.67
N SER A 40 0.74 -12.72 -3.10
CA SER A 40 2.08 -12.91 -2.54
C SER A 40 3.20 -12.63 -3.54
N SER A 41 2.98 -12.93 -4.83
CA SER A 41 3.92 -12.64 -5.93
C SER A 41 4.22 -11.15 -6.14
N TYR A 42 3.35 -10.26 -5.67
CA TYR A 42 3.52 -8.81 -5.74
C TYR A 42 4.26 -8.22 -4.52
N PHE A 43 4.63 -9.03 -3.54
CA PHE A 43 5.45 -8.62 -2.40
C PHE A 43 6.83 -9.28 -2.51
N VAL A 44 7.89 -8.57 -2.14
CA VAL A 44 9.22 -9.18 -2.13
C VAL A 44 9.36 -10.20 -1.00
N GLU A 45 9.86 -11.38 -1.33
CA GLU A 45 10.00 -12.50 -0.37
C GLU A 45 11.18 -12.34 0.59
N TRP A 46 12.21 -11.57 0.18
CA TRP A 46 13.44 -11.37 0.95
C TRP A 46 13.32 -10.29 2.03
N ILE A 47 12.20 -9.55 2.10
CA ILE A 47 11.85 -8.71 3.25
C ILE A 47 10.65 -9.35 3.94
N PRO A 48 10.84 -10.17 4.98
CA PRO A 48 9.72 -10.79 5.69
C PRO A 48 8.89 -9.73 6.43
N ASN A 49 7.57 -9.93 6.48
CA ASN A 49 6.63 -9.05 7.20
C ASN A 49 6.75 -7.57 6.81
N ASN A 50 6.92 -7.30 5.51
CA ASN A 50 7.16 -5.96 4.96
C ASN A 50 5.94 -5.05 4.91
N VAL A 51 4.78 -5.52 5.36
CA VAL A 51 3.54 -4.76 5.48
C VAL A 51 3.28 -4.43 6.95
N LYS A 52 3.05 -3.15 7.24
CA LYS A 52 2.69 -2.67 8.58
C LYS A 52 1.36 -1.94 8.56
N THR A 53 0.58 -2.16 9.61
CA THR A 53 -0.75 -1.61 9.81
C THR A 53 -0.77 -0.79 11.08
N ALA A 54 -1.55 0.30 11.07
CA ALA A 54 -1.82 1.09 12.25
C ALA A 54 -3.26 1.61 12.19
N VAL A 55 -3.86 1.78 13.36
CA VAL A 55 -5.25 2.21 13.51
C VAL A 55 -5.32 3.39 14.46
N CYS A 56 -6.09 4.41 14.08
CA CYS A 56 -6.34 5.60 14.88
C CYS A 56 -7.86 5.78 15.08
N ASP A 57 -8.31 5.88 16.32
CA ASP A 57 -9.75 5.99 16.62
C ASP A 57 -10.41 7.27 16.12
N ILE A 58 -9.61 8.31 15.79
CA ILE A 58 -10.11 9.62 15.36
C ILE A 58 -10.19 9.68 13.82
N PRO A 59 -11.41 9.64 13.23
CA PRO A 59 -11.58 9.74 11.78
C PRO A 59 -11.36 11.17 11.26
N PRO A 60 -11.14 11.35 9.95
CA PRO A 60 -11.11 12.67 9.34
C PRO A 60 -12.51 13.31 9.28
N ARG A 61 -12.56 14.64 9.12
CA ARG A 61 -13.82 15.41 9.07
C ARG A 61 -14.71 14.92 7.93
N GLY A 62 -15.99 14.66 8.23
CA GLY A 62 -17.00 14.29 7.24
C GLY A 62 -17.02 12.80 6.85
N LEU A 63 -16.13 11.98 7.40
CA LEU A 63 -16.08 10.54 7.13
C LEU A 63 -16.11 9.74 8.44
N LYS A 64 -16.71 8.54 8.40
CA LYS A 64 -16.71 7.62 9.55
C LYS A 64 -15.43 6.78 9.62
N MET A 65 -14.84 6.48 8.47
CA MET A 65 -13.64 5.66 8.33
C MET A 65 -12.79 6.16 7.15
N SER A 66 -11.47 5.93 7.21
CA SER A 66 -10.55 6.18 6.10
C SER A 66 -9.35 5.25 6.16
N GLY A 67 -8.71 4.98 5.02
CA GLY A 67 -7.42 4.29 4.93
C GLY A 67 -6.42 5.14 4.14
N THR A 68 -5.21 5.28 4.65
CA THR A 68 -4.07 5.89 3.95
C THR A 68 -3.05 4.80 3.66
N PHE A 69 -2.68 4.66 2.39
CA PHE A 69 -1.73 3.66 1.92
C PHE A 69 -0.44 4.34 1.48
N ILE A 70 0.69 3.85 2.00
CA ILE A 70 2.03 4.27 1.61
C ILE A 70 2.76 3.02 1.14
N GLY A 71 3.08 2.96 -0.15
CA GLY A 71 3.74 1.81 -0.76
C GLY A 71 5.10 2.22 -1.34
N ASN A 72 6.15 1.53 -0.93
CA ASN A 72 7.43 1.53 -1.62
C ASN A 72 7.42 0.40 -2.66
N SER A 73 7.25 0.73 -3.94
CA SER A 73 7.08 -0.24 -5.01
C SER A 73 8.05 0.01 -6.15
N THR A 74 8.56 -1.06 -6.75
CA THR A 74 9.40 -0.98 -7.95
C THR A 74 8.64 -0.49 -9.18
N ALA A 75 7.30 -0.43 -9.14
CA ALA A 75 6.47 0.14 -10.20
C ALA A 75 6.71 1.65 -10.40
N ILE A 76 7.31 2.34 -9.42
CA ILE A 76 7.65 3.77 -9.55
C ILE A 76 8.57 4.07 -10.74
N GLN A 77 9.32 3.07 -11.22
CA GLN A 77 10.16 3.20 -12.41
C GLN A 77 9.39 3.66 -13.65
N GLU A 78 8.10 3.34 -13.78
CA GLU A 78 7.29 3.75 -14.93
C GLU A 78 7.13 5.26 -15.00
N LEU A 79 6.95 5.89 -13.85
CA LEU A 79 6.84 7.34 -13.75
C LEU A 79 8.15 8.01 -14.19
N PHE A 80 9.29 7.48 -13.73
CA PHE A 80 10.60 7.99 -14.11
C PHE A 80 10.93 7.73 -15.59
N LYS A 81 10.57 6.56 -16.13
CA LYS A 81 10.73 6.24 -17.56
C LYS A 81 9.96 7.24 -18.44
N ARG A 82 8.70 7.52 -18.12
CA ARG A 82 7.88 8.51 -18.86
C ARG A 82 8.50 9.91 -18.85
N ILE A 83 9.07 10.35 -17.72
CA ILE A 83 9.76 11.65 -17.65
C ILE A 83 11.04 11.61 -18.50
N SER A 84 11.80 10.51 -18.46
CA SER A 84 13.02 10.34 -19.25
C SER A 84 12.75 10.33 -20.77
N GLU A 85 11.64 9.72 -21.21
CA GLU A 85 11.20 9.72 -22.61
C GLU A 85 10.86 11.13 -23.11
N GLN A 86 10.32 12.00 -22.27
CA GLN A 86 10.04 13.40 -22.63
C GLN A 86 11.30 14.27 -22.69
N PHE A 87 12.35 13.86 -21.99
CA PHE A 87 13.61 14.60 -21.95
C PHE A 87 14.50 14.31 -23.17
N THR A 88 14.30 13.16 -23.82
CA THR A 88 15.04 12.74 -25.02
C THR A 88 14.33 13.20 -26.29
#